data_AF-A0A929YSJ2-F1
#
_entry.id   AF-A0A929YSJ2-F1
#
_cell.length_a   1.000
_cell.length_b   1.000
_cell.length_c   1.000
_cell.angle_alpha   90.00
_cell.angle_beta   90.00
_cell.angle_gamma   90.00
#
_symmetry.space_group_name_H-M   'P 1'
#
loop_
_entity.id
_entity.type
_entity.pdbx_description
1 polymer ?
#
loop_
_entity_poly.entity_id
_entity_poly.type
_entity_poly.pdbx_seq_one_letter_code
_entity_poly.pdbx_strand_id
1 'polypeptide(L)'
;MENCLALWAKKKEKDGIFYWLSLKRHLEDTREVMGLLWEHWLSEGQRIYIANSMKIEEDAAKSLTMLIGAIHDIGKATPAFQIQRGFQNSEDLDLLLMEKLEREGFSGIKGLELTDRGKTPHAYAGEVICRLAGMNRGIASIIGAHHGIPMKENYSLKSHVEAYTANFYQEEKEDSPICKKWKATQEELLFWAL
;
A
#
# COMPACT_ATOMS: atom_id res chain seq x y z
N MET A 1 -15.48 -3.59 -1.27
CA MET A 1 -14.97 -2.68 -2.33
C MET A 1 -15.16 -1.18 -2.07
N GLU A 2 -16.29 -0.68 -1.53
CA GLU A 2 -16.46 0.76 -1.22
C GLU A 2 -15.43 1.28 -0.20
N ASN A 3 -15.13 0.50 0.85
CA ASN A 3 -14.14 0.85 1.89
C ASN A 3 -12.75 1.24 1.33
N CYS A 4 -12.31 0.62 0.23
CA CYS A 4 -10.99 0.87 -0.37
C CYS A 4 -10.91 2.25 -1.07
N LEU A 5 -12.05 2.88 -1.38
CA LEU A 5 -12.11 4.22 -1.95
C LEU A 5 -11.93 5.33 -0.91
N ALA A 6 -12.12 5.02 0.38
CA ALA A 6 -11.94 5.99 1.47
C ALA A 6 -10.46 6.20 1.84
N LEU A 7 -9.62 5.18 1.66
CA LEU A 7 -8.18 5.30 1.84
C LEU A 7 -7.61 6.28 0.81
N TRP A 8 -6.71 7.18 1.24
CA TRP A 8 -6.03 8.11 0.35
C TRP A 8 -4.60 7.64 0.01
N ALA A 9 -4.13 7.95 -1.20
CA ALA A 9 -2.74 7.77 -1.62
C ALA A 9 -1.99 9.09 -1.84
N LYS A 10 -2.72 10.14 -2.24
CA LYS A 10 -2.24 11.50 -2.43
C LYS A 10 -3.29 12.47 -1.88
N LYS A 11 -2.84 13.57 -1.30
CA LYS A 11 -3.71 14.66 -0.84
C LYS A 11 -2.99 16.00 -0.97
N LYS A 12 -3.74 17.06 -1.27
CA LYS A 12 -3.24 18.41 -1.47
C LYS A 12 -4.34 19.42 -1.22
N GLU A 13 -4.00 20.54 -0.59
CA GLU A 13 -4.82 21.75 -0.61
C GLU A 13 -4.21 22.75 -1.59
N LYS A 14 -5.03 23.37 -2.43
CA LYS A 14 -4.58 24.45 -3.31
C LYS A 14 -5.68 25.50 -3.40
N ASP A 15 -5.32 26.75 -3.08
CA ASP A 15 -6.21 27.91 -3.18
C ASP A 15 -7.53 27.72 -2.41
N GLY A 16 -7.46 27.10 -1.22
CA GLY A 16 -8.63 26.77 -0.37
C GLY A 16 -9.47 25.59 -0.87
N ILE A 17 -9.03 24.88 -1.91
CA ILE A 17 -9.71 23.71 -2.46
C ILE A 17 -8.96 22.43 -2.07
N PHE A 18 -9.71 21.48 -1.55
CA PHE A 18 -9.23 20.18 -1.11
C PHE A 18 -9.23 19.15 -2.25
N TYR A 19 -8.08 18.51 -2.47
CA TYR A 19 -7.89 17.44 -3.43
C TYR A 19 -7.34 16.20 -2.75
N TRP A 20 -7.86 15.03 -3.11
CA TRP A 20 -7.28 13.75 -2.74
C TRP A 20 -7.48 12.73 -3.87
N LEU A 21 -6.56 11.77 -3.96
CA LEU A 21 -6.68 10.59 -4.81
C LEU A 21 -6.80 9.38 -3.90
N SER A 22 -7.84 8.57 -4.12
CA SER A 22 -8.00 7.33 -3.35
C SER A 22 -6.88 6.35 -3.66
N LEU A 23 -6.54 5.51 -2.68
CA LEU A 23 -5.50 4.50 -2.83
C LEU A 23 -5.83 3.54 -3.96
N LYS A 24 -7.07 3.02 -4.01
CA LYS A 24 -7.48 2.11 -5.08
C LYS A 24 -7.30 2.71 -6.48
N ARG A 25 -7.67 3.99 -6.68
CA ARG A 25 -7.49 4.68 -7.96
C ARG A 25 -6.01 4.84 -8.32
N HIS A 26 -5.17 5.25 -7.36
CA HIS A 26 -3.73 5.34 -7.57
C HIS A 26 -3.10 3.99 -7.97
N LEU A 27 -3.55 2.89 -7.35
CA LEU A 27 -3.11 1.54 -7.67
C LEU A 27 -3.61 1.08 -9.05
N GLU A 28 -4.88 1.35 -9.39
CA GLU A 28 -5.46 1.14 -10.73
C GLU A 28 -4.66 1.88 -11.80
N ASP A 29 -4.43 3.18 -11.63
CA ASP A 29 -3.68 4.00 -12.58
C ASP A 29 -2.26 3.44 -12.79
N THR A 30 -1.58 3.07 -11.71
CA THR A 30 -0.22 2.52 -11.79
C THR A 30 -0.19 1.16 -12.48
N ARG A 31 -1.16 0.27 -12.19
CA ARG A 31 -1.30 -1.04 -12.85
C ARG A 31 -1.42 -0.89 -14.37
N GLU A 32 -2.30 -0.01 -14.83
CA GLU A 32 -2.53 0.19 -16.26
C GLU A 32 -1.33 0.87 -16.94
N VAL A 33 -0.69 1.84 -16.29
CA VAL A 33 0.55 2.45 -16.78
C VAL A 33 1.67 1.40 -16.92
N MET A 34 1.79 0.45 -16.00
CA MET A 34 2.77 -0.64 -16.10
C MET A 34 2.50 -1.53 -17.32
N GLY A 35 1.22 -1.78 -17.66
CA GLY A 35 0.84 -2.48 -18.89
C GLY A 35 1.24 -1.72 -20.16
N LEU A 36 0.96 -0.42 -20.19
CA LEU A 36 1.33 0.44 -21.33
C LEU A 36 2.85 0.56 -21.50
N LEU A 37 3.61 0.65 -20.41
CA LEU A 37 5.06 0.65 -20.45
C LEU A 37 5.60 -0.69 -20.98
N TRP A 38 5.02 -1.81 -20.56
CA TRP A 38 5.39 -3.11 -21.10
C TRP A 38 5.18 -3.17 -22.61
N GLU A 39 4.00 -2.79 -23.11
CA GLU A 39 3.63 -2.93 -24.52
C GLU A 39 4.31 -1.91 -25.43
N HIS A 40 4.42 -0.66 -24.99
CA HIS A 40 4.76 0.46 -25.86
C HIS A 40 6.12 1.08 -25.58
N TRP A 41 6.72 0.80 -24.42
CA TRP A 41 8.03 1.35 -24.06
C TRP A 41 9.15 0.33 -24.14
N LEU A 42 8.91 -0.91 -23.69
CA LEU A 42 9.91 -1.97 -23.80
C LEU A 42 10.02 -2.47 -25.24
N SER A 43 11.25 -2.68 -25.71
CA SER A 43 11.48 -3.39 -26.96
C SER A 43 11.17 -4.88 -26.81
N GLU A 44 10.87 -5.55 -27.91
CA GLU A 44 10.63 -7.00 -27.94
C GLU A 44 11.77 -7.78 -27.28
N GLY A 45 13.03 -7.43 -27.58
CA GLY A 45 14.20 -8.06 -26.96
C GLY A 45 14.24 -7.90 -25.43
N GLN A 46 13.82 -6.75 -24.89
CA GLN A 46 13.73 -6.54 -23.44
C GLN A 46 12.63 -7.39 -22.81
N ARG A 47 11.46 -7.49 -23.45
CA ARG A 47 10.35 -8.31 -22.95
C ARG A 47 10.71 -9.79 -22.92
N ILE A 48 11.29 -10.30 -24.02
CA ILE A 48 11.81 -11.68 -24.11
C ILE A 48 12.89 -11.93 -23.05
N TYR A 49 13.83 -11.00 -22.87
CA TYR A 49 14.88 -11.13 -21.86
C TYR A 49 14.29 -11.25 -20.44
N ILE A 50 13.35 -10.36 -20.09
CA ILE A 50 12.69 -10.35 -18.78
C ILE A 50 11.90 -11.65 -18.57
N ALA A 51 11.06 -12.05 -19.53
CA ALA A 51 10.28 -13.29 -19.48
C ALA A 51 11.17 -14.53 -19.27
N ASN A 52 12.25 -14.66 -20.06
CA ASN A 52 13.21 -15.76 -19.95
C ASN A 52 13.95 -15.78 -18.62
N SER A 53 14.31 -14.62 -18.06
CA SER A 53 14.98 -14.53 -16.75
C SER A 53 14.11 -15.05 -15.60
N MET A 54 12.79 -14.92 -15.73
CA MET A 54 11.80 -15.44 -14.79
C MET A 54 11.34 -16.86 -15.14
N LYS A 55 11.70 -17.37 -16.32
CA LYS A 55 11.27 -18.66 -16.88
C LYS A 55 9.75 -18.77 -16.99
N ILE A 56 9.12 -17.71 -17.50
CA ILE A 56 7.67 -17.63 -17.74
C ILE A 56 7.41 -17.02 -19.12
N GLU A 57 6.19 -17.18 -19.61
CA GLU A 57 5.74 -16.58 -20.87
C GLU A 57 5.65 -15.05 -20.79
N GLU A 58 5.75 -14.37 -21.94
CA GLU A 58 5.73 -12.90 -22.01
C GLU A 58 4.46 -12.30 -21.40
N ASP A 59 3.29 -12.90 -21.65
CA ASP A 59 2.01 -12.46 -21.08
C ASP A 59 1.96 -12.61 -19.55
N ALA A 60 2.58 -13.66 -19.02
CA ALA A 60 2.70 -13.86 -17.57
C ALA A 60 3.66 -12.82 -16.96
N ALA A 61 4.76 -12.50 -17.66
CA ALA A 61 5.69 -11.45 -17.25
C ALA A 61 5.04 -10.06 -17.26
N LYS A 62 4.22 -9.75 -18.28
CA LYS A 62 3.38 -8.54 -18.30
C LYS A 62 2.43 -8.50 -17.11
N SER A 63 1.71 -9.59 -16.88
CA SER A 63 0.72 -9.69 -15.79
C SER A 63 1.38 -9.50 -14.41
N LEU A 64 2.56 -10.08 -14.20
CA LEU A 64 3.35 -9.87 -12.98
C LEU A 64 3.82 -8.41 -12.85
N THR A 65 4.24 -7.78 -13.94
CA THR A 65 4.65 -6.36 -13.96
C THR A 65 3.48 -5.44 -13.59
N MET A 66 2.29 -5.72 -14.13
CA MET A 66 1.06 -5.02 -13.77
C MET A 66 0.66 -5.26 -12.32
N LEU A 67 0.78 -6.50 -11.81
CA LEU A 67 0.53 -6.83 -10.40
C LEU A 67 1.46 -6.04 -9.47
N ILE A 68 2.76 -5.96 -9.78
CA ILE A 68 3.72 -5.15 -9.02
C ILE A 68 3.27 -3.69 -8.96
N GLY A 69 2.81 -3.12 -10.07
CA GLY A 69 2.22 -1.78 -10.12
C GLY A 69 0.97 -1.64 -9.25
N ALA A 70 0.08 -2.63 -9.30
CA ALA A 70 -1.19 -2.68 -8.57
C ALA A 70 -1.01 -2.78 -7.04
N ILE A 71 0.16 -3.19 -6.55
CA ILE A 71 0.41 -3.37 -5.11
C ILE A 71 1.60 -2.55 -4.59
N HIS A 72 2.31 -1.77 -5.43
CA HIS A 72 3.52 -1.04 -5.02
C HIS A 72 3.31 -0.19 -3.77
N ASP A 73 2.14 0.43 -3.65
CA ASP A 73 1.77 1.35 -2.58
C ASP A 73 0.80 0.72 -1.56
N ILE A 74 0.65 -0.61 -1.52
CA ILE A 74 -0.32 -1.27 -0.65
C ILE A 74 -0.10 -0.97 0.85
N GLY A 75 1.14 -0.69 1.26
CA GLY A 75 1.43 -0.27 2.64
C GLY A 75 0.82 1.07 3.03
N LYS A 76 0.22 1.81 2.09
CA LYS A 76 -0.64 2.96 2.40
C LYS A 76 -1.99 2.55 2.98
N ALA A 77 -2.42 1.30 2.82
CA ALA A 77 -3.57 0.71 3.50
C ALA A 77 -3.23 0.35 4.96
N THR A 78 -2.56 1.26 5.66
CA THR A 78 -2.22 1.16 7.07
C THR A 78 -2.60 2.46 7.78
N PRO A 79 -3.02 2.40 9.05
CA PRO A 79 -3.32 3.60 9.83
C PRO A 79 -2.09 4.50 9.96
N ALA A 80 -0.89 3.92 10.10
CA ALA A 80 0.37 4.67 10.14
C ALA A 80 0.58 5.57 8.91
N PHE A 81 0.10 5.18 7.74
CA PHE A 81 0.09 6.05 6.57
C PHE A 81 -1.11 7.00 6.55
N GLN A 82 -2.32 6.49 6.82
CA GLN A 82 -3.54 7.28 6.66
C GLN A 82 -3.62 8.49 7.61
N ILE A 83 -2.98 8.45 8.77
CA ILE A 83 -2.88 9.59 9.72
C ILE A 83 -1.70 10.54 9.43
N GLN A 84 -0.97 10.36 8.33
CA GLN A 84 0.14 11.24 7.99
C GLN A 84 -0.32 12.66 7.71
N ARG A 85 0.33 13.65 8.32
CA ARG A 85 0.14 15.06 7.98
C ARG A 85 0.74 15.32 6.59
N GLY A 86 -0.02 15.98 5.72
CA GLY A 86 0.46 16.33 4.39
C GLY A 86 1.59 17.36 4.42
N PHE A 87 2.37 17.49 3.36
CA PHE A 87 3.47 18.48 3.25
C PHE A 87 3.00 19.94 3.42
N GLN A 88 1.77 20.24 3.04
CA GLN A 88 1.16 21.57 3.21
C GLN A 88 0.50 21.75 4.58
N ASN A 89 0.49 20.69 5.41
CA ASN A 89 -0.06 20.65 6.76
C ASN A 89 -1.49 21.25 6.88
N SER A 90 -2.36 20.88 5.93
CA SER A 90 -3.77 21.28 5.91
C SER A 90 -4.56 20.45 6.91
N GLU A 91 -4.78 20.98 8.11
CA GLU A 91 -5.51 20.30 9.19
C GLU A 91 -6.95 19.93 8.79
N ASP A 92 -7.66 20.81 8.08
CA ASP A 92 -9.05 20.56 7.66
C ASP A 92 -9.17 19.40 6.67
N LEU A 93 -8.27 19.32 5.68
CA LEU A 93 -8.18 18.18 4.77
C LEU A 93 -7.85 16.88 5.51
N ASP A 94 -6.93 16.93 6.47
CA ASP A 94 -6.56 15.77 7.27
C ASP A 94 -7.76 15.27 8.08
N LEU A 95 -8.49 16.18 8.73
CA LEU A 95 -9.73 15.90 9.46
C LEU A 95 -10.81 15.31 8.54
N LEU A 96 -11.02 15.90 7.37
CA LEU A 96 -12.00 15.43 6.39
C LEU A 96 -11.72 13.99 5.96
N LEU A 97 -10.46 13.64 5.68
CA LEU A 97 -10.07 12.30 5.27
C LEU A 97 -10.20 11.29 6.42
N MET A 98 -9.85 11.67 7.65
CA MET A 98 -10.06 10.82 8.83
C MET A 98 -11.56 10.59 9.10
N GLU A 99 -12.41 11.60 8.94
CA GLU A 99 -13.86 11.46 9.08
C GLU A 99 -14.47 10.52 8.03
N LYS A 100 -13.92 10.51 6.81
CA LYS A 100 -14.31 9.50 5.81
C LYS A 100 -13.95 8.10 6.26
N LEU A 101 -12.77 7.90 6.83
CA LEU A 101 -12.37 6.60 7.36
C LEU A 101 -13.25 6.16 8.54
N GLU A 102 -13.63 7.07 9.44
CA GLU A 102 -14.56 6.76 10.51
C GLU A 102 -15.94 6.34 9.99
N ARG A 103 -16.46 7.01 8.95
CA ARG A 103 -17.75 6.64 8.31
C ARG A 103 -17.70 5.26 7.68
N GLU A 104 -16.55 4.85 7.15
CA GLU A 104 -16.35 3.49 6.65
C GLU A 104 -16.18 2.47 7.78
N GLY A 105 -16.01 2.88 9.05
CA GLY A 105 -15.91 2.00 10.21
C GLY A 105 -14.50 1.82 10.76
N PHE A 106 -13.53 2.65 10.38
CA PHE A 106 -12.22 2.75 11.05
C PHE A 106 -12.33 3.61 12.31
N SER A 107 -13.23 3.24 13.23
CA SER A 107 -13.61 4.04 14.39
C SER A 107 -12.42 4.38 15.28
N GLY A 108 -12.31 5.63 15.74
CA GLY A 108 -11.25 6.07 16.64
C GLY A 108 -9.96 6.52 15.92
N ILE A 109 -9.91 6.44 14.58
CA ILE A 109 -8.72 6.85 13.82
C ILE A 109 -8.42 8.35 13.97
N LYS A 110 -9.43 9.19 14.20
CA LYS A 110 -9.25 10.65 14.38
C LYS A 110 -8.43 11.00 15.62
N GLY A 111 -8.52 10.16 16.66
CA GLY A 111 -7.76 10.31 17.91
C GLY A 111 -6.54 9.40 18.01
N LEU A 112 -6.17 8.73 16.92
CA LEU A 112 -5.08 7.76 16.94
C LEU A 112 -3.71 8.47 16.99
N GLU A 113 -2.93 8.14 18.02
CA GLU A 113 -1.54 8.55 18.15
C GLU A 113 -0.62 7.33 18.12
N LEU A 114 0.34 7.32 17.19
CA LEU A 114 1.30 6.22 17.00
C LEU A 114 2.72 6.72 17.30
N THR A 115 3.30 6.30 18.42
CA THR A 115 4.63 6.73 18.89
C THR A 115 5.75 6.38 17.91
N ASP A 116 5.68 5.18 17.32
CA ASP A 116 6.73 4.63 16.44
C ASP A 116 6.29 4.54 14.98
N ARG A 117 5.38 5.42 14.54
CA ARG A 117 4.87 5.46 13.15
C ARG A 117 5.99 5.46 12.09
N GLY A 118 7.09 6.16 12.37
CA GLY A 118 8.24 6.26 11.47
C GLY A 118 9.02 4.95 11.27
N LYS A 119 8.78 3.92 12.10
CA LYS A 119 9.43 2.60 11.98
C LYS A 119 8.84 1.73 10.88
N THR A 120 7.65 2.07 10.39
CA THR A 120 6.92 1.34 9.34
C THR A 120 6.58 2.27 8.17
N PRO A 121 7.58 2.78 7.42
CA PRO A 121 7.30 3.55 6.21
C PRO A 121 6.49 2.71 5.23
N HIS A 122 5.61 3.33 4.44
CA HIS A 122 4.62 2.60 3.63
C HIS A 122 5.23 1.60 2.64
N ALA A 123 6.42 1.85 2.09
CA ALA A 123 7.09 0.85 1.27
C ALA A 123 7.41 -0.43 2.06
N TYR A 124 7.96 -0.29 3.27
CA TYR A 124 8.27 -1.43 4.13
C TYR A 124 7.00 -2.12 4.61
N ALA A 125 5.98 -1.34 4.99
CA ALA A 125 4.68 -1.90 5.34
C ALA A 125 4.08 -2.70 4.17
N GLY A 126 4.26 -2.24 2.93
CA GLY A 126 3.84 -2.95 1.73
C GLY A 126 4.56 -4.29 1.55
N GLU A 127 5.89 -4.32 1.71
CA GLU A 127 6.66 -5.57 1.70
C GLU A 127 6.17 -6.54 2.77
N VAL A 128 5.92 -6.06 3.99
CA VAL A 128 5.42 -6.88 5.10
C VAL A 128 4.05 -7.49 4.77
N ILE A 129 3.11 -6.68 4.29
CA ILE A 129 1.76 -7.13 3.90
C ILE A 129 1.85 -8.21 2.82
N CYS A 130 2.65 -8.00 1.77
CA CYS A 130 2.84 -8.98 0.70
C CYS A 130 3.44 -10.29 1.22
N ARG A 131 4.43 -10.23 2.12
CA ARG A 131 5.04 -11.44 2.71
C ARG A 131 4.07 -12.20 3.61
N LEU A 132 3.24 -11.50 4.39
CA LEU A 132 2.20 -12.13 5.21
C LEU A 132 1.14 -12.83 4.36
N ALA A 133 0.84 -12.28 3.18
CA ALA A 133 -0.05 -12.91 2.20
C ALA A 133 0.58 -14.09 1.43
N GLY A 134 1.80 -14.50 1.79
CA GLY A 134 2.50 -15.64 1.17
C GLY A 134 3.18 -15.31 -0.17
N MET A 135 3.26 -14.04 -0.56
CA MET A 135 3.93 -13.64 -1.79
C MET A 135 5.45 -13.90 -1.70
N ASN A 136 6.06 -14.27 -2.83
CA ASN A 136 7.49 -14.57 -2.88
C ASN A 136 8.32 -13.37 -2.38
N ARG A 137 9.32 -13.64 -1.54
CA ARG A 137 10.18 -12.60 -0.94
C ARG A 137 10.84 -11.68 -1.97
N GLY A 138 11.27 -12.21 -3.12
CA GLY A 138 11.86 -11.42 -4.20
C GLY A 138 10.88 -10.38 -4.73
N ILE A 139 9.65 -10.78 -5.01
CA ILE A 139 8.59 -9.86 -5.47
C ILE A 139 8.23 -8.85 -4.37
N ALA A 140 8.03 -9.32 -3.13
CA ALA A 140 7.71 -8.43 -2.02
C ALA A 140 8.82 -7.38 -1.76
N SER A 141 10.09 -7.74 -1.97
CA SER A 141 11.21 -6.81 -1.82
C SER A 141 11.22 -5.70 -2.88
N ILE A 142 10.66 -5.93 -4.08
CA ILE A 142 10.47 -4.87 -5.09
C ILE A 142 9.48 -3.83 -4.55
N ILE A 143 8.41 -4.29 -3.90
CA ILE A 143 7.43 -3.43 -3.24
C ILE A 143 8.11 -2.65 -2.11
N GLY A 144 8.94 -3.30 -1.28
CA GLY A 144 9.70 -2.64 -0.22
C GLY A 144 10.68 -1.58 -0.72
N ALA A 145 11.26 -1.79 -1.90
CA ALA A 145 12.34 -0.97 -2.45
C ALA A 145 11.87 0.17 -3.36
N HIS A 146 10.57 0.42 -3.54
CA HIS A 146 10.11 1.39 -4.54
C HIS A 146 10.50 2.86 -4.23
N HIS A 147 10.96 3.17 -3.01
CA HIS A 147 11.61 4.43 -2.64
C HIS A 147 13.13 4.32 -2.44
N GLY A 148 13.76 3.26 -2.97
CA GLY A 148 15.21 3.11 -3.12
C GLY A 148 15.87 1.97 -2.35
N ILE A 149 15.34 1.56 -1.19
CA ILE A 149 15.94 0.50 -0.34
C ILE A 149 14.81 -0.36 0.23
N PRO A 150 14.88 -1.71 0.17
CA PRO A 150 13.88 -2.59 0.79
C PRO A 150 14.03 -2.67 2.31
N MET A 151 13.10 -3.38 2.97
CA MET A 151 13.15 -3.58 4.41
C MET A 151 14.47 -4.26 4.82
N LYS A 152 15.16 -3.69 5.83
CA LYS A 152 16.33 -4.33 6.44
C LYS A 152 15.88 -5.48 7.34
N GLU A 153 16.39 -6.68 7.10
CA GLU A 153 16.08 -7.89 7.88
C GLU A 153 16.78 -7.93 9.25
N ASN A 154 16.58 -6.91 10.07
CA ASN A 154 17.14 -6.89 11.42
C ASN A 154 16.31 -7.74 12.40
N TYR A 155 15.10 -8.13 12.01
CA TYR A 155 14.15 -8.89 12.82
C TYR A 155 13.40 -9.92 11.94
N SER A 156 12.83 -10.94 12.58
CA SER A 156 11.87 -11.81 11.91
C SER A 156 10.62 -11.00 11.52
N LEU A 157 9.97 -11.35 10.40
CA LEU A 157 8.75 -10.67 9.93
C LEU A 157 7.68 -10.62 11.03
N LYS A 158 7.48 -11.74 11.73
CA LYS A 158 6.51 -11.86 12.82
C LYS A 158 6.84 -10.91 13.97
N SER A 159 8.08 -10.91 14.44
CA SER A 159 8.52 -10.01 15.52
C SER A 159 8.40 -8.53 15.15
N HIS A 160 8.60 -8.19 13.88
CA HIS A 160 8.41 -6.82 13.41
C HIS A 160 6.94 -6.40 13.43
N VAL A 161 6.03 -7.26 12.97
CA VAL A 161 4.59 -7.00 13.02
C VAL A 161 4.12 -6.88 14.46
N GLU A 162 4.51 -7.81 15.33
CA GLU A 162 4.16 -7.81 16.77
C GLU A 162 4.63 -6.53 17.47
N ALA A 163 5.83 -6.03 17.12
CA ALA A 163 6.37 -4.79 17.71
C ALA A 163 5.65 -3.51 17.25
N TYR A 164 4.95 -3.55 16.12
CA TYR A 164 4.32 -2.39 15.50
C TYR A 164 2.86 -2.67 15.09
N THR A 165 2.15 -3.52 15.83
CA THR A 165 0.81 -4.00 15.46
C THR A 165 -0.15 -2.83 15.20
N ALA A 166 -0.17 -1.82 16.08
CA ALA A 166 -1.01 -0.63 15.88
C ALA A 166 -0.63 0.20 14.64
N ASN A 167 0.61 0.15 14.16
CA ASN A 167 0.98 0.84 12.91
C ASN A 167 0.32 0.18 11.69
N PHE A 168 0.12 -1.14 11.72
CA PHE A 168 -0.53 -1.90 10.64
C PHE A 168 -2.05 -1.95 10.80
N TYR A 169 -2.55 -1.98 12.03
CA TYR A 169 -3.94 -2.37 12.34
C TYR A 169 -4.65 -1.51 13.39
N GLN A 170 -4.07 -0.36 13.76
CA GLN A 170 -4.61 0.69 14.63
C GLN A 170 -4.71 0.32 16.11
N GLU A 171 -4.85 -0.96 16.43
CA GLU A 171 -4.89 -1.48 17.79
C GLU A 171 -3.92 -2.66 17.96
N GLU A 172 -3.42 -2.85 19.18
CA GLU A 172 -2.56 -3.99 19.53
C GLU A 172 -3.33 -5.32 19.63
N LYS A 173 -4.64 -5.25 19.86
CA LYS A 173 -5.48 -6.42 20.10
C LYS A 173 -5.92 -7.06 18.77
N GLU A 174 -5.27 -8.13 18.36
CA GLU A 174 -5.51 -8.78 17.06
C GLU A 174 -6.95 -9.22 16.77
N ASP A 175 -7.73 -9.54 17.80
CA ASP A 175 -9.12 -10.00 17.66
C ASP A 175 -10.13 -8.84 17.56
N SER A 176 -9.67 -7.58 17.67
CA SER A 176 -10.54 -6.43 17.68
C SER A 176 -11.22 -6.22 16.32
N PRO A 177 -12.45 -5.67 16.30
CA PRO A 177 -13.15 -5.37 15.05
C PRO A 177 -12.34 -4.44 14.13
N ILE A 178 -11.62 -3.48 14.71
CA ILE A 178 -10.78 -2.53 13.97
C ILE A 178 -9.58 -3.23 13.33
N CYS A 179 -8.87 -4.08 14.08
CA CYS A 179 -7.75 -4.85 13.54
C CYS A 179 -8.19 -5.74 12.37
N LYS A 180 -9.30 -6.46 12.55
CA LYS A 180 -9.91 -7.28 11.49
C LYS A 180 -10.31 -6.48 10.26
N LYS A 181 -10.82 -5.25 10.44
CA LYS A 181 -11.20 -4.38 9.33
C LYS A 181 -9.98 -3.94 8.51
N TRP A 182 -8.87 -3.58 9.16
CA TRP A 182 -7.62 -3.27 8.47
C TRP A 182 -7.09 -4.46 7.69
N LYS A 183 -7.01 -5.65 8.32
CA LYS A 183 -6.61 -6.90 7.65
C LYS A 183 -7.50 -7.20 6.44
N ALA A 184 -8.82 -7.17 6.61
CA ALA A 184 -9.77 -7.39 5.51
C ALA A 184 -9.63 -6.38 4.37
N THR A 185 -9.35 -5.10 4.69
CA THR A 185 -9.14 -4.07 3.66
C THR A 185 -7.86 -4.32 2.85
N GLN A 186 -6.78 -4.74 3.52
CA GLN A 186 -5.52 -5.11 2.86
C GLN A 186 -5.69 -6.36 2.00
N GLU A 187 -6.40 -7.38 2.50
CA GLU A 187 -6.75 -8.60 1.76
C GLU A 187 -7.64 -8.31 0.55
N GLU A 188 -8.64 -7.43 0.68
CA GLU A 188 -9.48 -6.99 -0.44
C GLU A 188 -8.66 -6.32 -1.56
N LEU A 189 -7.69 -5.47 -1.20
CA LEU A 189 -6.80 -4.82 -2.17
C LEU A 189 -5.87 -5.83 -2.86
N LEU A 190 -5.30 -6.78 -2.11
CA LEU A 190 -4.47 -7.85 -2.69
C LEU A 190 -5.30 -8.73 -3.63
N PHE A 191 -6.49 -9.15 -3.20
CA PHE A 191 -7.37 -10.00 -3.99
C PHE A 191 -7.83 -9.31 -5.28
N TRP A 192 -8.11 -8.01 -5.23
CA TRP A 192 -8.45 -7.22 -6.42
C TRP A 192 -7.27 -7.10 -7.41
N ALA A 193 -6.03 -7.11 -6.91
CA ALA A 193 -4.83 -6.95 -7.74
C ALA A 193 -4.43 -8.24 -8.49
N LEU A 194 -4.77 -9.42 -7.94
CA LEU A 194 -4.53 -10.74 -8.51
C LEU A 194 -5.50 -11.05 -9.67
#